data_AF-A0A348WE78-F1
#
_entry.id   AF-A0A348WE78-F1
#
_cell.length_a   1.000
_cell.length_b   1.000
_cell.length_c   1.000
_cell.angle_alpha   90.00
_cell.angle_beta   90.00
_cell.angle_gamma   90.00
#
_symmetry.space_group_name_H-M   'P 1'
#
loop_
_entity.id
_entity.type
_entity.pdbx_description
1 polymer ?
#
loop_
_entity_poly.entity_id
_entity_poly.type
_entity_poly.pdbx_seq_one_letter_code
_entity_poly.pdbx_strand_id
1 'polypeptide(L)' 'MLPEGAGVASKQNILFVVIDQLRADCVAGALAASARMRNLQALQSDAVSFAHHHSVTNPCGPSRVSILTG' A
#
# COMPACT_ATOMS: atom_id res chain seq x y z
N MET A 1 37.97 21.95 -6.93
CA MET A 1 37.91 21.04 -5.77
C MET A 1 36.44 20.87 -5.41
N LEU A 2 35.80 19.85 -5.98
CA LEU A 2 34.40 19.53 -5.68
C LEU A 2 34.35 18.81 -4.33
N PRO A 3 33.33 19.02 -3.49
CA PRO A 3 33.21 18.30 -2.23
C PRO A 3 32.97 16.81 -2.50
N GLU A 4 33.90 15.97 -2.06
CA GLU A 4 33.65 14.54 -1.87
C GLU A 4 32.63 14.38 -0.74
N GLY A 5 31.56 13.65 -1.01
CA GLY A 5 30.52 13.36 -0.01
C GLY A 5 29.09 13.47 -0.52
N ALA A 6 28.81 13.04 -1.75
CA ALA A 6 27.47 12.57 -2.06
C ALA A 6 27.26 11.29 -1.23
N GLY A 7 26.69 11.46 -0.03
CA GLY A 7 26.45 10.37 0.90
C GLY A 7 25.78 9.21 0.18
N VAL A 8 26.32 7.99 0.36
CA VAL A 8 25.65 6.76 -0.07
C VAL A 8 24.24 6.84 0.48
N ALA A 9 23.25 6.98 -0.41
CA ALA A 9 21.86 6.98 0.00
C ALA A 9 21.65 5.71 0.81
N SER A 10 21.41 5.85 2.11
CA SER A 10 21.20 4.71 2.99
C SER A 10 20.08 3.87 2.40
N LYS A 11 20.34 2.59 2.15
CA LYS A 11 19.37 1.67 1.56
C LYS A 11 18.03 1.82 2.27
N GLN A 12 16.99 2.21 1.53
CA GLN A 12 15.67 2.41 2.11
C GLN A 12 15.10 1.06 2.57
N ASN A 13 14.51 1.06 3.76
CA ASN A 13 13.74 -0.08 4.25
C ASN A 13 12.34 -0.04 3.61
N ILE A 14 11.86 -1.19 3.15
CA ILE A 14 10.53 -1.32 2.54
C ILE A 14 9.71 -2.26 3.43
N LEU A 15 8.56 -1.77 3.91
CA LEU A 15 7.53 -2.59 4.56
C LEU A 15 6.36 -2.76 3.59
N PHE A 16 6.11 -3.99 3.18
CA PHE A 16 5.00 -4.33 2.29
C PHE A 16 3.92 -5.08 3.07
N VAL A 17 2.71 -4.50 3.15
CA VAL A 17 1.57 -5.05 3.88
C VAL A 17 0.50 -5.50 2.90
N VAL A 18 0.10 -6.77 2.97
CA VAL A 18 -0.99 -7.34 2.16
C VAL A 18 -2.12 -7.77 3.10
N ILE A 19 -3.34 -7.38 2.78
CA ILE A 19 -4.53 -7.68 3.58
C ILE A 19 -5.48 -8.50 2.71
N ASP A 20 -5.85 -9.71 3.17
CA ASP A 20 -6.76 -10.57 2.43
C ASP A 20 -8.20 -10.04 2.51
N GLN A 21 -8.91 -10.09 1.38
CA GLN A 21 -10.33 -9.70 1.24
C GLN A 21 -10.68 -8.26 1.69
N LEU A 22 -9.72 -7.32 1.68
CA LEU A 22 -10.02 -5.92 1.96
C LEU A 22 -10.64 -5.23 0.75
N ARG A 23 -11.94 -4.90 0.85
CA ARG A 23 -12.65 -4.13 -0.18
C ARG A 23 -12.33 -2.63 -0.06
N ALA A 24 -12.26 -1.94 -1.20
CA ALA A 24 -11.98 -0.51 -1.27
C ALA A 24 -13.06 0.34 -0.55
N ASP A 25 -14.31 -0.11 -0.53
CA ASP A 25 -15.41 0.60 0.13
C ASP A 25 -15.30 0.61 1.66
N CYS A 26 -14.57 -0.35 2.25
CA CYS A 26 -14.21 -0.32 3.67
C CYS A 26 -13.15 0.74 3.98
N VAL A 27 -12.32 1.13 3.00
CA VAL A 27 -11.22 2.10 3.20
C VAL A 27 -11.71 3.52 2.99
N ALA A 28 -12.33 3.79 1.84
CA ALA A 28 -12.69 5.14 1.40
C ALA A 28 -14.11 5.25 0.81
N GLY A 29 -14.97 4.24 1.01
CA GLY A 29 -16.34 4.22 0.48
C GLY A 29 -17.41 4.13 1.57
N ALA A 30 -18.58 3.64 1.17
CA ALA A 30 -19.78 3.61 2.01
C ALA A 30 -19.62 2.82 3.33
N LEU A 31 -18.66 1.90 3.41
CA LEU A 31 -18.41 1.08 4.60
C LEU A 31 -17.29 1.64 5.50
N ALA A 32 -16.61 2.72 5.11
CA ALA A 32 -15.46 3.25 5.85
C ALA A 32 -15.80 3.67 7.29
N ALA A 33 -16.97 4.29 7.48
CA ALA A 33 -17.46 4.68 8.80
C ALA A 33 -17.72 3.47 9.70
N SER A 34 -18.22 2.36 9.14
CA SER A 34 -18.50 1.13 9.88
C SER A 34 -17.24 0.31 10.16
N ALA A 35 -16.30 0.26 9.21
CA ALA A 35 -15.05 -0.48 9.34
C ALA A 35 -14.05 0.16 10.34
N ARG A 36 -14.11 1.49 10.51
CA ARG A 36 -13.35 2.24 11.53
C ARG A 36 -11.85 1.94 11.55
N MET A 37 -11.23 1.83 10.37
CA MET A 37 -9.80 1.53 10.23
C MET A 37 -8.90 2.74 10.56
N ARG A 38 -8.85 3.13 11.83
CA ARG A 38 -8.17 4.36 12.31
C ARG A 38 -6.69 4.46 11.89
N ASN A 39 -5.95 3.35 11.94
CA ASN A 39 -4.53 3.34 11.58
C ASN A 39 -4.33 3.50 10.06
N LEU A 40 -5.22 2.92 9.25
CA LEU A 40 -5.17 3.08 7.79
C LEU A 40 -5.57 4.50 7.38
N GLN A 41 -6.55 5.08 8.05
CA GLN A 41 -6.96 6.48 7.87
C GLN A 41 -5.83 7.45 8.24
N ALA A 42 -5.14 7.21 9.35
CA ALA A 42 -3.97 8.00 9.75
C ALA A 42 -2.81 7.85 8.76
N LEU A 43 -2.56 6.65 8.23
CA LEU A 43 -1.57 6.46 7.17
C LEU A 43 -1.96 7.24 5.90
N GLN A 44 -3.24 7.28 5.57
CA GLN A 44 -3.74 7.92 4.37
C GLN A 44 -3.51 9.44 4.34
N SER A 45 -3.51 10.12 5.50
CA SER A 45 -3.32 11.58 5.56
C SER A 45 -1.92 12.01 5.08
N ASP A 46 -0.94 11.12 5.23
CA ASP A 46 0.47 11.41 4.98
C ASP A 46 1.02 10.58 3.79
N ALA A 47 0.15 9.86 3.07
CA ALA A 47 0.51 8.94 2.00
C ALA A 47 -0.20 9.24 0.68
N VAL A 48 0.29 8.62 -0.40
CA VAL A 48 -0.37 8.65 -1.70
C VAL A 48 -1.39 7.51 -1.77
N SER A 49 -2.64 7.84 -2.10
CA SER A 49 -3.73 6.88 -2.26
C SER A 49 -4.07 6.64 -3.73
N PHE A 50 -4.21 5.37 -4.11
CA PHE A 50 -4.68 4.98 -5.45
C PHE A 50 -6.17 4.61 -5.38
N ALA A 51 -7.06 5.56 -5.69
CA ALA A 51 -8.51 5.38 -5.59
C ALA A 51 -9.11 4.36 -6.59
N HIS A 52 -8.35 4.01 -7.65
CA HIS A 52 -8.75 3.09 -8.70
C HIS A 52 -7.76 1.90 -8.81
N HIS A 53 -7.30 1.38 -7.67
CA HIS A 53 -6.48 0.17 -7.62
C HIS A 53 -7.36 -1.07 -7.77
N HIS A 54 -6.97 -1.99 -8.65
CA HIS A 54 -7.66 -3.25 -8.90
C HIS A 54 -6.72 -4.43 -8.70
N SER A 55 -7.20 -5.49 -8.05
CA SER A 55 -6.49 -6.78 -8.01
C SER A 55 -6.44 -7.38 -9.42
N VAL A 56 -5.31 -7.99 -9.77
CA VAL A 56 -5.15 -8.69 -11.06
C VAL A 56 -6.21 -9.79 -11.24
N THR A 57 -6.52 -10.50 -10.17
CA THR A 57 -7.53 -11.57 -10.17
C THR A 57 -7.99 -11.88 -8.74
N ASN A 58 -9.13 -12.57 -8.63
CA ASN A 58 -9.64 -13.14 -7.39
C ASN A 58 -9.86 -14.64 -7.66
N PRO A 59 -9.28 -15.58 -6.89
CA PRO A 59 -9.03 -15.52 -5.43
C PRO A 59 -7.59 -15.16 -5.00
N CYS A 60 -7.32 -15.19 -3.69
CA CYS A 60 -6.10 -14.67 -3.08
C CYS A 60 -4.79 -15.37 -3.49
N GLY A 61 -4.83 -16.65 -3.88
CA GLY A 61 -3.65 -17.38 -4.37
C GLY A 61 -3.08 -16.79 -5.67
N PRO A 62 -3.86 -16.81 -6.77
CA PRO A 62 -3.46 -16.17 -8.02
C PRO A 62 -3.08 -14.70 -7.88
N SER A 63 -3.81 -13.93 -7.06
CA SER A 63 -3.48 -12.52 -6.78
C SER A 63 -2.08 -12.35 -6.15
N ARG A 64 -1.74 -13.16 -5.15
CA ARG A 64 -0.41 -13.12 -4.51
C ARG A 64 0.72 -13.51 -5.46
N VAL A 65 0.49 -14.49 -6.33
CA VAL A 65 1.49 -14.88 -7.34
C VAL A 65 1.76 -13.70 -8.26
N SER A 66 0.72 -13.05 -8.81
CA SER A 66 0.88 -11.86 -9.67
C SER A 66 1.63 -10.71 -8.99
N ILE A 67 1.46 -10.50 -7.68
CA ILE A 67 2.22 -9.48 -6.94
C ILE A 67 3.72 -9.82 -6.88
N LEU A 68 4.08 -11.11 -6.74
CA LEU A 68 5.45 -11.56 -6.53
C LEU A 68 6.20 -11.82 -7.85
N THR A 69 5.50 -12.12 -8.93
CA THR A 69 6.10 -12.45 -10.23
C THR A 69 6.01 -11.34 -11.26
N GLY A 70 5.15 -10.33 -11.03
CA GLY A 70 4.65 -9.48 -12.11
C GLY A 70 3.72 -10.23 -13.04
#